data_AF-A0A1G2DBP0-F1
#
_entry.id   AF-A0A1G2DBP0-F1
#
_cell.length_a   1.000
_cell.length_b   1.000
_cell.length_c   1.000
_cell.angle_alpha   90.00
_cell.angle_beta   90.00
_cell.angle_gamma   90.00
#
_symmetry.space_group_name_H-M   'P 1'
#
loop_
_entity.id
_entity.type
_entity.pdbx_description
1 polymer ?
#
loop_
_entity_poly.entity_id
_entity_poly.type
_entity_poly.pdbx_seq_one_letter_code
_entity_poly.pdbx_strand_id
1 'polypeptide(L)'
;MLAKNMEKEPRQESPKTLRNVEVQKFITFREIQAEDLPLIEKLASFSKDLLIGELHNLFLLDKERSGAMLEGLAERSRDQTRTKLFETMLQFYNKYGWLISHNLVRVLERI
;
A
#
# COMPACT_ATOMS: atom_id res chain seq x y z
N MET A 1 -30.16 27.20 30.76
CA MET A 1 -29.98 25.95 29.99
C MET A 1 -28.74 26.12 29.14
N LEU A 2 -27.64 25.43 29.47
CA LEU A 2 -26.38 25.52 28.73
C LEU A 2 -26.48 24.63 27.49
N ALA A 3 -26.51 25.25 26.31
CA ALA A 3 -26.38 24.54 25.05
C ALA A 3 -24.96 23.98 24.96
N LYS A 4 -24.84 22.65 24.97
CA LYS A 4 -23.60 21.93 24.64
C LYS A 4 -23.27 22.23 23.17
N ASN A 5 -22.27 23.07 22.94
CA ASN A 5 -21.60 23.17 21.66
C ASN A 5 -20.88 21.84 21.42
N MET A 6 -21.51 20.93 20.67
CA MET A 6 -20.80 19.83 20.02
C MET A 6 -19.91 20.45 18.95
N GLU A 7 -18.66 20.73 19.31
CA GLU A 7 -17.59 20.94 18.34
C GLU A 7 -17.54 19.68 17.48
N LYS A 8 -18.04 19.77 16.25
CA LYS A 8 -17.82 18.76 15.23
C LYS A 8 -16.32 18.79 14.96
N GLU A 9 -15.60 17.77 15.45
CA GLU A 9 -14.25 17.50 14.99
C GLU A 9 -14.22 17.61 13.45
N PRO A 10 -13.24 18.31 12.86
CA PRO A 10 -13.14 18.38 11.42
C PRO A 10 -13.00 16.94 10.92
N ARG A 11 -14.02 16.45 10.19
CA ARG A 11 -13.93 15.17 9.49
C ARG A 11 -12.74 15.28 8.55
N GLN A 12 -11.60 14.75 8.96
CA GLN A 12 -10.47 14.58 8.06
C GLN A 12 -10.99 13.72 6.91
N GLU A 13 -11.17 14.35 5.74
CA GLU A 13 -11.59 13.62 4.56
C GLU A 13 -10.54 12.55 4.28
N SER A 14 -10.99 11.30 4.17
CA SER A 14 -10.10 10.20 3.79
C SER A 14 -9.36 10.57 2.50
N PRO A 15 -8.04 10.31 2.40
CA PRO A 15 -7.28 10.65 1.21
C PRO A 15 -7.88 10.07 -0.07
N LYS A 16 -7.65 10.75 -1.20
CA LYS A 16 -8.29 10.44 -2.50
C LYS A 16 -8.12 8.96 -2.89
N THR A 17 -6.97 8.37 -2.59
CA THR A 17 -6.69 6.94 -2.79
C THR A 17 -7.66 6.05 -2.02
N LEU A 18 -7.84 6.30 -0.72
CA LEU A 18 -8.77 5.50 0.08
C LEU A 18 -10.22 5.72 -0.34
N ARG A 19 -10.58 6.82 -1.01
CA ARG A 19 -11.92 7.00 -1.58
C ARG A 19 -12.14 6.23 -2.90
N ASN A 20 -11.09 5.67 -3.50
CA ASN A 20 -11.22 4.90 -4.73
C ASN A 20 -12.00 3.60 -4.49
N VAL A 21 -12.99 3.32 -5.34
CA VAL A 21 -13.90 2.17 -5.19
C VAL A 21 -13.15 0.83 -5.21
N GLU A 22 -12.13 0.68 -6.05
CA GLU A 22 -11.37 -0.57 -6.14
C GLU A 22 -10.46 -0.76 -4.92
N VAL A 23 -9.90 0.33 -4.38
CA VAL A 23 -9.11 0.32 -3.13
C VAL A 23 -10.01 -0.03 -1.94
N GLN A 24 -11.21 0.54 -1.84
CA GLN A 24 -12.18 0.21 -0.79
C GLN A 24 -12.59 -1.25 -0.84
N LYS A 25 -12.93 -1.77 -2.02
CA LYS A 25 -13.23 -3.19 -2.21
C LYS A 25 -12.05 -4.05 -1.75
N PHE A 26 -10.83 -3.72 -2.15
CA PHE A 26 -9.63 -4.45 -1.71
C PHE A 26 -9.50 -4.47 -0.19
N ILE A 27 -9.60 -3.32 0.47
CA ILE A 27 -9.50 -3.18 1.93
C ILE A 27 -10.53 -4.08 2.62
N THR A 28 -11.79 -4.02 2.19
CA THR A 28 -12.87 -4.83 2.76
C THR A 28 -12.68 -6.32 2.49
N PHE A 29 -12.43 -6.74 1.25
CA PHE A 29 -12.33 -8.16 0.88
C PHE A 29 -11.07 -8.85 1.39
N ARG A 30 -10.03 -8.10 1.72
CA ARG A 30 -8.77 -8.62 2.27
C ARG A 30 -8.62 -8.36 3.76
N GLU A 31 -9.66 -7.80 4.39
CA GLU A 31 -9.70 -7.51 5.83
C GLU A 31 -8.47 -6.72 6.29
N ILE A 32 -8.06 -5.74 5.47
CA ILE A 32 -6.91 -4.89 5.79
C ILE A 32 -7.24 -4.06 7.02
N GLN A 33 -6.36 -4.13 8.01
CA GLN A 33 -6.53 -3.44 9.27
C GLN A 33 -6.36 -1.93 9.09
N ALA A 34 -7.10 -1.16 9.90
CA ALA A 34 -7.14 0.29 9.79
C ALA A 34 -5.77 0.94 9.98
N GLU A 35 -4.91 0.35 10.82
CA GLU A 35 -3.55 0.85 11.07
C GLU A 35 -2.61 0.72 9.87
N ASP A 36 -2.94 -0.12 8.87
CA ASP A 36 -2.10 -0.31 7.68
C ASP A 36 -2.58 0.51 6.47
N LEU A 37 -3.68 1.24 6.59
CA LEU A 37 -4.14 2.15 5.54
C LEU A 37 -3.07 3.19 5.14
N PRO A 38 -2.28 3.75 6.07
CA PRO A 38 -1.16 4.62 5.71
C PRO A 38 -0.10 3.94 4.82
N LEU A 39 0.09 2.61 4.92
CA LEU A 39 0.98 1.87 4.02
C LEU A 39 0.42 1.82 2.61
N ILE A 40 -0.89 1.59 2.46
CA ILE A 40 -1.56 1.62 1.16
C ILE A 40 -1.47 3.02 0.53
N GLU A 41 -1.68 4.07 1.31
CA GLU A 41 -1.54 5.45 0.82
C GLU A 41 -0.12 5.78 0.38
N LYS A 42 0.87 5.36 1.18
CA LYS A 42 2.28 5.54 0.83
C LYS A 42 2.63 4.78 -0.45
N LEU A 43 2.17 3.54 -0.59
CA LEU A 43 2.35 2.76 -1.83
C LEU A 43 1.67 3.42 -3.05
N ALA A 44 0.48 3.98 -2.86
CA ALA A 44 -0.25 4.70 -3.90
C ALA A 44 0.38 6.06 -4.28
N SER A 45 1.30 6.58 -3.46
CA SER A 45 1.99 7.84 -3.75
C SER A 45 3.13 7.68 -4.76
N PHE A 46 3.60 6.45 -5.01
CA PHE A 46 4.60 6.17 -6.03
C PHE A 46 3.99 6.20 -7.43
N SER A 47 4.81 6.51 -8.44
CA SER A 47 4.33 6.50 -9.82
C SER A 47 3.92 5.09 -10.24
N LYS A 48 2.88 5.02 -11.06
CA LYS A 48 2.40 3.77 -11.64
C LYS A 48 3.49 3.00 -12.38
N ASP A 49 4.33 3.71 -13.14
CA ASP A 49 5.44 3.08 -13.87
C ASP A 49 6.44 2.40 -12.92
N LEU A 50 6.67 2.98 -11.74
CA LEU A 50 7.54 2.39 -10.74
C LEU A 50 6.89 1.17 -10.07
N LEU A 51 5.60 1.24 -9.76
CA LEU A 51 4.85 0.09 -9.23
C LEU A 51 4.87 -1.10 -10.20
N ILE A 52 4.63 -0.85 -11.48
CA ILE A 52 4.66 -1.88 -12.53
C ILE A 52 6.08 -2.41 -12.71
N GLY A 53 7.04 -1.51 -12.94
CA GLY A 53 8.42 -1.89 -13.26
C GLY A 53 9.08 -2.70 -12.16
N GLU A 54 8.88 -2.31 -10.90
CA GLU A 54 9.60 -2.87 -9.76
C GLU A 54 8.80 -3.94 -9.00
N LEU A 55 7.48 -3.76 -8.80
CA LEU A 55 6.70 -4.66 -7.94
C LEU A 55 5.88 -5.70 -8.71
N HIS A 56 5.17 -5.30 -9.77
CA HIS A 56 4.36 -6.24 -10.56
C HIS A 56 5.22 -7.38 -11.09
N ASN A 57 6.34 -7.03 -11.73
CA ASN A 57 7.28 -7.99 -12.27
C ASN A 57 7.86 -8.89 -11.18
N LEU A 58 8.21 -8.33 -10.02
CA LEU A 58 8.72 -9.09 -8.89
C LEU A 58 7.74 -10.15 -8.43
N PHE A 59 6.46 -9.79 -8.26
CA PHE A 59 5.45 -10.73 -7.78
C PHE A 59 5.06 -11.79 -8.82
N LEU A 60 5.26 -11.53 -10.12
CA LEU A 60 5.07 -12.53 -11.17
C LEU A 60 6.19 -13.56 -11.27
N LEU A 61 7.43 -13.20 -10.89
CA LEU A 61 8.59 -14.05 -11.10
C LEU A 61 8.60 -15.29 -10.21
N ASP A 62 8.50 -15.10 -8.90
CA ASP A 62 8.60 -16.19 -7.93
C ASP A 62 7.85 -15.84 -6.64
N LYS A 63 6.74 -16.52 -6.39
CA LYS A 63 5.91 -16.35 -5.20
C LYS A 63 6.68 -16.61 -3.90
N GLU A 64 7.51 -17.64 -3.87
CA GLU A 64 8.18 -18.09 -2.64
C GLU A 64 9.36 -17.18 -2.29
N ARG A 65 10.02 -16.62 -3.31
CA ARG A 65 11.20 -15.75 -3.14
C ARG A 65 10.89 -14.26 -3.12
N SER A 66 9.68 -13.85 -3.47
CA SER A 66 9.28 -12.43 -3.54
C SER A 66 9.64 -11.64 -2.27
N GLY A 67 9.42 -12.21 -1.08
CA GLY A 67 9.77 -11.55 0.19
C GLY A 67 11.27 -11.29 0.33
N ALA A 68 12.10 -12.32 0.14
CA ALA A 68 13.56 -12.20 0.20
C ALA A 68 14.12 -11.30 -0.91
N MET A 69 13.46 -11.26 -2.08
CA MET A 69 13.81 -10.35 -3.15
C MET A 69 13.53 -8.89 -2.77
N LEU A 70 12.37 -8.60 -2.17
CA LEU A 70 12.04 -7.26 -1.67
C LEU A 70 13.06 -6.78 -0.63
N GLU A 71 13.41 -7.65 0.33
CA GLU A 71 14.44 -7.36 1.34
C GLU A 71 15.79 -7.05 0.69
N GLY A 72 16.28 -7.94 -0.16
CA GLY A 72 17.55 -7.71 -0.86
C GLY A 72 17.53 -6.49 -1.80
N LEU A 73 16.38 -6.09 -2.34
CA LEU A 73 16.26 -4.88 -3.16
C LEU A 73 16.24 -3.61 -2.30
N ALA A 74 15.58 -3.63 -1.14
CA ALA A 74 15.59 -2.55 -0.17
C ALA A 74 17.02 -2.25 0.32
N GLU A 75 17.79 -3.29 0.66
CA GLU A 75 19.16 -3.17 1.16
C GLU A 75 20.17 -2.67 0.11
N ARG A 76 19.99 -3.08 -1.16
CA ARG A 76 21.00 -2.84 -2.21
C ARG A 76 20.69 -1.66 -3.12
N SER A 77 19.45 -1.16 -3.11
CA SER A 77 19.06 -0.02 -3.94
C SER A 77 19.84 1.23 -3.55
N ARG A 78 20.44 1.90 -4.55
CA ARG A 78 21.10 3.21 -4.38
C ARG A 78 20.13 4.38 -4.58
N ASP A 79 18.93 4.11 -5.08
CA ASP A 79 17.86 5.09 -5.29
C ASP A 79 16.94 5.09 -4.07
N GLN A 80 16.88 6.24 -3.37
CA GLN A 80 16.06 6.38 -2.16
C GLN A 80 14.56 6.21 -2.40
N THR A 81 14.06 6.56 -3.60
CA THR A 81 12.65 6.37 -3.95
C THR A 81 12.34 4.89 -4.05
N ARG A 82 13.21 4.13 -4.74
CA ARG A 82 13.08 2.68 -4.86
C ARG A 82 13.24 1.98 -3.51
N THR A 83 14.22 2.39 -2.70
CA THR A 83 14.40 1.85 -1.35
C THR A 83 13.13 2.01 -0.52
N LYS A 84 12.54 3.21 -0.48
CA LYS A 84 11.27 3.46 0.23
C LYS A 84 10.12 2.63 -0.31
N LEU A 85 10.05 2.43 -1.63
CA LEU A 85 9.04 1.57 -2.24
C LEU A 85 9.17 0.13 -1.75
N PHE A 86 10.38 -0.44 -1.83
CA PHE A 86 10.65 -1.82 -1.40
C PHE A 86 10.43 -2.03 0.08
N GLU A 87 10.89 -1.11 0.94
CA GLU A 87 10.65 -1.18 2.39
C GLU A 87 9.16 -1.12 2.72
N THR A 88 8.42 -0.22 2.09
CA THR A 88 6.97 -0.07 2.36
C THR A 88 6.21 -1.31 1.87
N MET A 89 6.58 -1.84 0.71
CA MET A 89 5.98 -3.07 0.19
C MET A 89 6.36 -4.29 1.06
N LEU A 90 7.61 -4.37 1.53
CA LEU A 90 8.07 -5.44 2.42
C LEU A 90 7.32 -5.44 3.75
N GLN A 91 7.07 -4.26 4.34
CA GLN A 91 6.26 -4.15 5.56
C GLN A 91 4.85 -4.73 5.37
N PHE A 92 4.18 -4.34 4.28
CA PHE A 92 2.85 -4.85 3.97
C PHE A 92 2.89 -6.36 3.62
N TYR A 93 3.91 -6.80 2.88
CA TYR A 93 4.13 -8.21 2.53
C TYR A 93 4.32 -9.09 3.76
N ASN A 94 5.10 -8.65 4.74
CA ASN A 94 5.36 -9.43 5.95
C ASN A 94 4.08 -9.65 6.78
N LYS A 95 3.13 -8.71 6.73
CA LYS A 95 1.85 -8.84 7.45
C LYS A 95 0.81 -9.64 6.66
N TYR A 96 0.69 -9.41 5.35
CA TYR A 96 -0.43 -9.91 4.54
C TYR A 96 -0.06 -11.01 3.54
N GLY A 97 1.24 -11.26 3.35
CA GLY A 97 1.77 -12.26 2.44
C GLY A 97 1.66 -11.89 0.96
N TRP A 98 2.18 -12.80 0.13
CA TRP A 98 2.33 -12.59 -1.31
C TRP A 98 1.02 -12.30 -2.04
N LEU A 99 -0.03 -13.11 -1.79
CA LEU A 99 -1.26 -13.01 -2.57
C LEU A 99 -1.95 -11.66 -2.38
N ILE A 100 -1.98 -11.16 -1.14
CA ILE A 100 -2.60 -9.88 -0.82
C ILE A 100 -1.74 -8.73 -1.35
N SER A 101 -0.42 -8.83 -1.22
CA SER A 101 0.54 -7.85 -1.77
C SER A 101 0.44 -7.71 -3.29
N HIS A 102 0.42 -8.84 -4.01
CA HIS A 102 0.27 -8.82 -5.46
C HIS A 102 -1.09 -8.23 -5.88
N ASN A 103 -2.17 -8.58 -5.18
CA ASN A 103 -3.48 -7.99 -5.44
C ASN A 103 -3.49 -6.47 -5.19
N LEU A 104 -2.82 -5.99 -4.13
CA LEU A 104 -2.69 -4.57 -3.86
C LEU A 104 -2.00 -3.85 -5.02
N VAL A 105 -0.87 -4.36 -5.50
CA VAL A 105 -0.14 -3.78 -6.64
C VAL A 105 -1.05 -3.67 -7.86
N ARG A 106 -1.80 -4.72 -8.21
CA ARG A 106 -2.75 -4.70 -9.33
C ARG A 106 -3.88 -3.69 -9.18
N VAL A 107 -4.32 -3.42 -7.95
CA VAL A 107 -5.32 -2.38 -7.67
C VAL A 107 -4.70 -1.00 -7.86
N LEU A 108 -3.51 -0.77 -7.32
CA LEU A 108 -2.80 0.51 -7.41
C LEU A 108 -2.37 0.86 -8.85
N GLU A 109 -2.20 -0.12 -9.72
CA GLU A 109 -1.94 0.11 -11.15
C GLU A 109 -3.13 0.73 -11.90
N ARG A 110 -4.35 0.69 -11.34
CA ARG A 110 -5.58 1.10 -12.03
C ARG A 110 -6.10 2.47 -11.59
N ILE A 111 -5.47 3.09 -10.59
CA ILE A 111 -5.93 4.33 -9.99
C ILE A 111 -5.19 5.56 -10.51
#